data_AF-A0A8T5S226-F1
#
_entry.id   AF-A0A8T5S226-F1
#
_cell.length_a   1.000
_cell.length_b   1.000
_cell.length_c   1.000
_cell.angle_alpha   90.00
_cell.angle_beta   90.00
_cell.angle_gamma   90.00
#
_symmetry.space_group_name_H-M   'P 1'
#
loop_
_entity.id
_entity.type
_entity.pdbx_description
1 polymer ?
#
loop_
_entity_poly.entity_id
_entity_poly.type
_entity_poly.pdbx_seq_one_letter_code
_entity_poly.pdbx_strand_id
1 'polypeptide(L)'
;MDSKSNNFGKIIRSPIISCSRRTDIPAFLMDWVLDKIQVGYVDVVNPFNRKQVSRISLKQKDVKCWVWWSKNFKSWITTYEKHPQVFKAFKGHYFQFTINSPSELEQNLKISLEERFSQLDWLINKFGSNSISFRFDPIILYKRKDDQIIKSNLDKFEYIIENVSALGLKEMTFSFATIYSKVYNRLQKRGYIPIDPPLTKKKEILNSLLEICNKYHMQMEGCCQPALIDNKGIKQALCIDANKIERLIGEKIQKIKDTGQRKGCGC
;
A
#
# COMPACT_ATOMS: atom_id res chain seq x y z
N MET A 1 40.53 12.76 15.05
CA MET A 1 39.37 13.29 15.77
C MET A 1 38.20 12.34 15.62
N ASP A 2 38.14 11.42 16.58
CA ASP A 2 37.02 10.62 17.05
C ASP A 2 35.98 10.15 16.05
N SER A 3 36.28 8.99 15.45
CA SER A 3 35.29 8.01 15.03
C SER A 3 34.45 7.61 16.25
N LYS A 4 33.38 8.36 16.52
CA LYS A 4 32.27 7.84 17.33
C LYS A 4 31.72 6.64 16.58
N SER A 5 32.17 5.45 16.97
CA SER A 5 31.51 4.19 16.66
C SER A 5 30.11 4.30 17.23
N ASN A 6 29.18 4.84 16.46
CA ASN A 6 27.76 4.68 16.72
C ASN A 6 27.57 3.17 16.86
N ASN A 7 27.18 2.74 18.05
CA ASN A 7 26.87 1.36 18.36
C ASN A 7 25.58 1.01 17.60
N PHE A 8 25.71 0.88 16.27
CA PHE A 8 24.63 0.42 15.43
C PHE A 8 24.35 -0.99 15.91
N GLY A 9 23.20 -1.18 16.55
CA GLY A 9 22.77 -2.50 16.99
C GLY A 9 22.84 -3.53 15.85
N LYS A 10 22.79 -4.80 16.20
CA LYS A 10 22.80 -5.96 15.29
C LYS A 10 22.05 -5.65 13.98
N ILE A 11 22.71 -5.82 12.83
CA ILE A 11 22.10 -5.64 11.51
C ILE A 11 20.90 -6.58 11.40
N ILE A 12 19.74 -6.01 11.12
CA ILE A 12 18.49 -6.73 10.92
C ILE A 12 18.47 -7.26 9.49
N ARG A 13 18.21 -8.56 9.35
CA ARG A 13 18.05 -9.24 8.07
C ARG A 13 16.60 -9.66 7.94
N SER A 14 15.99 -9.38 6.79
CA SER A 14 14.62 -9.76 6.50
C SER A 14 14.51 -10.19 5.05
N PRO A 15 13.91 -11.36 4.76
CA PRO A 15 13.70 -11.81 3.38
C PRO A 15 12.73 -10.90 2.62
N ILE A 16 11.95 -10.07 3.32
CA ILE A 16 11.01 -9.12 2.74
C ILE A 16 11.35 -7.71 3.21
N ILE A 17 11.47 -6.78 2.25
CA ILE A 17 11.50 -5.35 2.54
C ILE A 17 10.17 -4.74 2.13
N SER A 18 9.38 -4.31 3.13
CA SER A 18 8.17 -3.51 2.89
C SER A 18 8.52 -2.03 2.92
N CYS A 19 8.54 -1.44 1.73
CA CYS A 19 8.94 -0.08 1.48
C CYS A 19 7.70 0.83 1.47
N SER A 20 7.81 2.08 1.95
CA SER A 20 6.73 3.09 1.95
C SER A 20 5.69 3.13 3.09
N ARG A 21 5.97 2.57 4.29
CA ARG A 21 5.05 2.77 5.44
C ARG A 21 4.94 4.21 5.96
N ARG A 22 5.92 5.08 5.65
CA ARG A 22 6.00 6.47 6.17
C ARG A 22 5.87 7.55 5.10
N THR A 23 6.26 7.23 3.87
CA THR A 23 6.27 8.11 2.71
C THR A 23 6.16 7.24 1.46
N ASP A 24 5.62 7.76 0.37
CA ASP A 24 5.53 7.04 -0.91
C ASP A 24 6.90 7.00 -1.59
N ILE A 25 7.71 5.98 -1.28
CA ILE A 25 9.08 5.85 -1.78
C ILE A 25 9.09 5.64 -3.31
N PRO A 26 8.27 4.75 -3.91
CA PRO A 26 8.19 4.59 -5.35
C PRO A 26 7.87 5.87 -6.12
N ALA A 27 7.09 6.79 -5.54
CA ALA A 27 6.76 8.05 -6.18
C ALA A 27 7.87 9.10 -6.06
N PHE A 28 8.62 9.12 -4.94
CA PHE A 28 9.43 10.30 -4.58
C PHE A 28 10.92 10.04 -4.33
N LEU A 29 11.36 8.80 -4.11
CA LEU A 29 12.68 8.53 -3.52
C LEU A 29 13.45 7.39 -4.22
N MET A 30 13.19 7.15 -5.51
CA MET A 30 13.80 6.03 -6.23
C MET A 30 15.32 6.17 -6.43
N ASP A 31 15.84 7.38 -6.66
CA ASP A 31 17.29 7.61 -6.71
C ASP A 31 17.95 7.23 -5.38
N TRP A 32 17.36 7.66 -4.27
CA TRP A 32 17.82 7.27 -2.93
C TRP A 32 17.74 5.75 -2.70
N VAL A 33 16.73 5.06 -3.25
CA VAL A 33 16.63 3.60 -3.16
C VAL A 33 17.81 2.94 -3.87
N LEU A 34 18.18 3.39 -5.06
CA LEU A 34 19.34 2.86 -5.79
C LEU A 34 20.61 3.00 -4.96
N ASP A 35 20.85 4.19 -4.40
CA ASP A 35 22.01 4.46 -3.55
C ASP A 35 22.05 3.50 -2.35
N LYS A 36 20.91 3.26 -1.69
CA LYS A 36 20.85 2.35 -0.54
C LYS A 36 21.02 0.88 -0.91
N ILE A 37 20.53 0.46 -2.08
CA ILE A 37 20.79 -0.89 -2.59
C ILE A 37 22.29 -1.06 -2.88
N GLN A 38 22.94 -0.06 -3.49
CA GLN A 38 24.39 -0.09 -3.76
C GLN A 38 25.22 -0.14 -2.48
N VAL A 39 24.86 0.67 -1.47
CA VAL A 39 25.49 0.63 -0.14
C VAL A 39 25.21 -0.68 0.61
N GLY A 40 24.08 -1.33 0.29
CA GLY A 40 23.71 -2.64 0.83
C GLY A 40 23.03 -2.60 2.21
N TYR A 41 22.68 -1.42 2.71
CA TYR A 41 21.89 -1.26 3.93
C TYR A 41 21.17 0.08 4.00
N VAL A 42 20.20 0.18 4.90
CA VAL A 42 19.53 1.44 5.27
C VAL A 42 19.37 1.54 6.78
N ASP A 43 19.54 2.74 7.31
CA ASP A 43 19.30 3.04 8.72
C ASP A 43 17.88 3.61 8.89
N VAL A 44 17.11 3.00 9.78
CA VAL A 44 15.71 3.35 10.07
C VAL A 44 15.59 3.83 11.51
N VAL A 45 15.27 5.10 11.67
CA VAL A 45 15.01 5.72 12.98
C VAL A 45 13.64 5.29 13.48
N ASN A 46 13.51 4.89 14.75
CA ASN A 46 12.21 4.64 15.37
C ASN A 46 11.44 5.98 15.53
N PRO A 47 10.19 6.08 15.05
CA PRO A 47 9.43 7.33 15.09
C PRO A 47 9.03 7.76 16.52
N PHE A 48 8.96 6.82 17.46
CA PHE A 48 8.63 7.07 18.87
C PHE A 48 9.88 7.32 19.73
N ASN A 49 11.03 6.75 19.35
CA ASN A 49 12.31 6.98 20.03
C ASN A 49 13.43 7.25 19.01
N ARG A 50 13.72 8.53 18.75
CA ARG A 50 14.72 8.93 17.75
C ARG A 50 16.15 8.49 18.07
N LYS A 51 16.43 8.12 19.33
CA LYS A 51 17.74 7.56 19.71
C LYS A 51 17.89 6.10 19.28
N GLN A 52 16.80 5.40 18.99
CA GLN A 52 16.83 4.03 18.49
C GLN A 52 16.91 4.05 16.95
N VAL A 53 18.03 3.57 16.44
CA VAL A 53 18.29 3.42 15.00
C VAL A 53 18.54 1.94 14.70
N SER A 54 17.76 1.40 13.77
CA SER A 54 17.93 0.03 13.28
C SER A 54 18.61 0.04 11.93
N ARG A 55 19.67 -0.74 11.76
CA ARG A 55 20.29 -0.98 10.45
C ARG A 55 19.67 -2.20 9.78
N ILE A 56 19.08 -2.01 8.61
CA ILE A 56 18.43 -3.06 7.83
C ILE A 56 19.33 -3.43 6.65
N SER A 57 19.67 -4.71 6.50
CA SER A 57 20.40 -5.19 5.32
C SER A 57 19.53 -5.09 4.07
N LEU A 58 20.12 -4.60 2.98
CA LEU A 58 19.52 -4.59 1.63
C LEU A 58 20.28 -5.50 0.67
N LYS A 59 21.22 -6.31 1.18
CA LYS A 59 21.99 -7.26 0.37
C LYS A 59 21.08 -8.33 -0.20
N GLN A 60 21.31 -8.71 -1.45
CA GLN A 60 20.51 -9.71 -2.18
C GLN A 60 20.41 -11.06 -1.45
N LYS A 61 21.47 -11.47 -0.74
CA LYS A 61 21.44 -12.71 0.06
C LYS A 61 20.48 -12.66 1.25
N ASP A 62 20.18 -11.46 1.75
CA ASP A 62 19.33 -11.25 2.91
C ASP A 62 17.90 -10.91 2.51
N VAL A 63 17.69 -10.27 1.34
CA VAL A 63 16.40 -9.81 0.83
C VAL A 63 15.99 -10.59 -0.41
N LYS A 64 14.86 -11.29 -0.34
CA LYS A 64 14.29 -12.04 -1.47
C LYS A 64 13.26 -11.22 -2.24
N CYS A 65 12.35 -10.54 -1.54
CA CYS A 65 11.24 -9.83 -2.13
C CYS A 65 11.14 -8.38 -1.62
N TRP A 66 10.89 -7.45 -2.53
CA TRP A 66 10.53 -6.08 -2.19
C TRP A 66 9.03 -5.87 -2.35
N VAL A 67 8.38 -5.35 -1.30
CA VAL A 67 7.00 -4.89 -1.36
C VAL A 67 7.00 -3.36 -1.52
N TRP A 68 6.47 -2.89 -2.63
CA TRP A 68 6.39 -1.49 -2.99
C TRP A 68 4.98 -0.98 -2.83
N TRP A 69 4.78 0.12 -2.08
CA TRP A 69 3.46 0.72 -1.90
C TRP A 69 3.45 2.09 -2.51
N SER A 70 2.48 2.35 -3.37
CA SER A 70 2.36 3.64 -4.04
C SER A 70 0.96 3.93 -4.55
N LYS A 71 0.69 5.22 -4.77
CA LYS A 71 -0.38 5.70 -5.64
C LYS A 71 0.12 6.10 -7.03
N ASN A 72 1.43 6.16 -7.24
CA ASN A 72 2.06 6.59 -8.49
C ASN A 72 3.41 5.89 -8.69
N PHE A 73 3.44 4.89 -9.56
CA PHE A 73 4.65 4.11 -9.87
C PHE A 73 5.51 4.71 -10.99
N LYS A 74 5.21 5.90 -11.53
CA LYS A 74 5.95 6.50 -12.65
C LYS A 74 7.47 6.50 -12.42
N SER A 75 7.91 7.03 -11.28
CA SER A 75 9.33 7.11 -10.95
C SER A 75 9.96 5.71 -10.77
N TRP A 76 9.24 4.79 -10.13
CA TRP A 76 9.67 3.39 -10.01
C TRP A 76 9.86 2.71 -11.37
N ILE A 77 8.90 2.86 -12.28
CA ILE A 77 8.94 2.28 -13.64
C ILE A 77 10.12 2.85 -14.42
N THR A 78 10.25 4.18 -14.48
CA THR A 78 11.38 4.83 -15.15
C THR A 78 12.73 4.38 -14.57
N THR A 79 12.81 4.20 -13.26
CA THR A 79 14.03 3.74 -12.60
C THR A 79 14.34 2.28 -12.93
N TYR A 80 13.32 1.42 -12.96
CA TYR A 80 13.47 0.03 -13.38
C TYR A 80 13.96 -0.06 -14.83
N GLU A 81 13.39 0.72 -15.74
CA GLU A 81 13.78 0.72 -17.16
C GLU A 81 15.22 1.17 -17.37
N LYS A 82 15.70 2.14 -16.58
CA LYS A 82 17.10 2.61 -16.61
C LYS A 82 18.08 1.64 -15.96
N HIS A 83 17.68 0.99 -14.86
CA HIS A 83 18.56 0.14 -14.05
C HIS A 83 18.01 -1.27 -13.79
N PRO A 84 17.59 -2.02 -14.84
CA PRO A 84 16.83 -3.25 -14.65
C PRO A 84 17.63 -4.32 -13.90
N GLN A 85 18.96 -4.31 -14.01
CA GLN A 85 19.86 -5.29 -13.39
C GLN A 85 19.82 -5.20 -11.86
N VAL A 86 19.65 -3.99 -11.30
CA VAL A 86 19.57 -3.78 -9.85
C VAL A 86 18.35 -4.49 -9.27
N PHE A 87 17.21 -4.38 -9.95
CA PHE A 87 15.94 -4.96 -9.53
C PHE A 87 15.87 -6.46 -9.81
N LYS A 88 16.31 -6.91 -11.00
CA LYS A 88 16.37 -8.32 -11.38
C LYS A 88 17.27 -9.18 -10.48
N ALA A 89 18.16 -8.56 -9.70
CA ALA A 89 18.98 -9.26 -8.74
C ALA A 89 18.21 -9.72 -7.48
N PHE A 90 17.00 -9.23 -7.27
CA PHE A 90 16.07 -9.73 -6.26
C PHE A 90 15.09 -10.73 -6.88
N LYS A 91 14.61 -11.69 -6.08
CA LYS A 91 13.74 -12.78 -6.58
C LYS A 91 12.34 -12.32 -6.92
N GLY A 92 11.85 -11.27 -6.27
CA GLY A 92 10.48 -10.80 -6.50
C GLY A 92 10.25 -9.34 -6.13
N HIS A 93 9.27 -8.77 -6.80
CA HIS A 93 8.69 -7.48 -6.49
C HIS A 93 7.18 -7.64 -6.36
N TYR A 94 6.62 -7.12 -5.27
CA TYR A 94 5.19 -7.16 -4.99
C TYR A 94 4.67 -5.73 -4.85
N PHE A 95 3.67 -5.36 -5.65
CA PHE A 95 3.21 -3.99 -5.81
C PHE A 95 1.86 -3.80 -5.15
N GLN A 96 1.84 -3.04 -4.06
CA GLN A 96 0.65 -2.55 -3.40
C GLN A 96 0.24 -1.25 -4.08
N PHE A 97 -0.62 -1.37 -5.10
CA PHE A 97 -1.07 -0.22 -5.90
C PHE A 97 -2.41 0.28 -5.41
N THR A 98 -2.41 1.46 -4.81
CA THR A 98 -3.64 2.13 -4.39
C THR A 98 -4.19 3.01 -5.51
N ILE A 99 -5.37 2.67 -6.03
CA ILE A 99 -6.09 3.48 -7.03
C ILE A 99 -7.45 3.85 -6.46
N ASN A 100 -7.55 5.05 -5.89
CA ASN A 100 -8.81 5.67 -5.46
C ASN A 100 -9.28 6.73 -6.46
N SER A 101 -10.56 7.13 -6.34
CA SER A 101 -11.10 8.31 -7.01
C SER A 101 -10.31 9.56 -6.61
N PRO A 102 -10.01 10.47 -7.56
CA PRO A 102 -9.42 11.77 -7.25
C PRO A 102 -10.26 12.51 -6.21
N SER A 103 -9.58 13.13 -5.24
CA SER A 103 -10.25 13.81 -4.14
C SER A 103 -9.48 15.07 -3.74
N GLU A 104 -10.22 16.07 -3.29
CA GLU A 104 -9.64 17.28 -2.69
C GLU A 104 -8.82 17.02 -1.42
N LEU A 105 -8.91 15.82 -0.84
CA LEU A 105 -8.05 15.40 0.27
C LEU A 105 -6.60 15.11 -0.15
N GLU A 106 -6.33 14.92 -1.45
CA GLU A 106 -5.03 14.50 -1.99
C GLU A 106 -4.54 15.37 -3.16
N GLN A 107 -4.65 16.70 -3.05
CA GLN A 107 -4.31 17.66 -4.12
C GLN A 107 -2.87 17.57 -4.67
N ASN A 108 -1.94 16.97 -3.91
CA ASN A 108 -0.55 16.78 -4.35
C ASN A 108 -0.35 15.51 -5.20
N LEU A 109 -1.37 14.65 -5.31
CA LEU A 109 -1.35 13.50 -6.21
C LEU A 109 -1.70 13.98 -7.63
N LYS A 110 -0.71 14.54 -8.31
CA LYS A 110 -0.84 15.10 -9.67
C LYS A 110 -0.67 14.01 -10.73
N ILE A 111 -1.56 13.02 -10.71
CA ILE A 111 -1.60 11.95 -11.72
C ILE A 111 -3.05 11.56 -11.98
N SER A 112 -3.39 11.38 -13.25
CA SER A 112 -4.72 10.99 -13.69
C SER A 112 -5.07 9.53 -13.33
N LEU A 113 -6.32 9.12 -13.52
CA LEU A 113 -6.68 7.70 -13.37
C LEU A 113 -6.11 6.89 -14.52
N GLU A 114 -6.16 7.47 -15.71
CA GLU A 114 -5.71 6.91 -16.98
C GLU A 114 -4.21 6.59 -16.91
N GLU A 115 -3.38 7.53 -16.45
CA GLU A 115 -1.95 7.27 -16.24
C GLU A 115 -1.71 6.19 -15.18
N ARG A 116 -2.53 6.12 -14.12
CA ARG A 116 -2.42 5.05 -13.11
C ARG A 116 -2.81 3.69 -13.68
N PHE A 117 -3.81 3.62 -14.56
CA PHE A 117 -4.15 2.40 -15.27
C PHE A 117 -3.04 1.98 -16.25
N SER A 118 -2.43 2.91 -16.98
CA SER A 118 -1.27 2.60 -17.82
C SER A 118 -0.07 2.08 -17.02
N GLN A 119 0.18 2.64 -15.83
CA GLN A 119 1.20 2.11 -14.92
C GLN A 119 0.87 0.70 -14.44
N LEU A 120 -0.41 0.46 -14.11
CA LEU A 120 -0.88 -0.84 -13.66
C LEU A 120 -0.71 -1.89 -14.75
N ASP A 121 -1.13 -1.57 -15.98
CA ASP A 121 -0.95 -2.42 -17.16
C ASP A 121 0.52 -2.74 -17.40
N TRP A 122 1.41 -1.73 -17.37
CA TRP A 122 2.85 -1.95 -17.50
C TRP A 122 3.39 -2.90 -16.41
N LEU A 123 2.97 -2.72 -15.14
CA LEU A 123 3.40 -3.58 -14.04
C LEU A 123 2.90 -5.02 -14.20
N ILE A 124 1.65 -5.20 -14.63
CA ILE A 124 1.07 -6.53 -14.90
C ILE A 124 1.80 -7.21 -16.06
N ASN A 125 2.04 -6.49 -17.16
CA ASN A 125 2.77 -7.02 -18.31
C ASN A 125 4.23 -7.38 -17.94
N LYS A 126 4.84 -6.64 -17.01
CA LYS A 126 6.23 -6.85 -16.62
C LYS A 126 6.44 -7.93 -15.56
N PHE A 127 5.58 -8.02 -14.56
CA PHE A 127 5.76 -8.85 -13.37
C PHE A 127 4.63 -9.89 -13.16
N GLY A 128 3.60 -9.85 -14.00
CA GLY A 128 2.41 -10.69 -13.89
C GLY A 128 1.41 -10.15 -12.86
N SER A 129 0.12 -10.46 -13.05
CA SER A 129 -0.96 -10.04 -12.16
C SER A 129 -0.79 -10.50 -10.71
N ASN A 130 -0.18 -11.67 -10.49
CA ASN A 130 0.12 -12.19 -9.15
C ASN A 130 1.08 -11.31 -8.34
N SER A 131 1.85 -10.44 -9.01
CA SER A 131 2.75 -9.49 -8.37
C SER A 131 2.02 -8.23 -7.89
N ILE A 132 0.73 -8.07 -8.21
CA ILE A 132 -0.02 -6.87 -7.90
C ILE A 132 -1.05 -7.15 -6.81
N SER A 133 -1.18 -6.20 -5.90
CA SER A 133 -2.28 -6.10 -4.97
C SER A 133 -2.94 -4.74 -5.18
N PHE A 134 -4.10 -4.77 -5.82
CA PHE A 134 -4.91 -3.58 -6.01
C PHE A 134 -5.63 -3.22 -4.71
N ARG A 135 -5.60 -1.93 -4.38
CA ARG A 135 -6.21 -1.39 -3.18
C ARG A 135 -7.11 -0.21 -3.52
N PHE A 136 -8.37 -0.30 -3.13
CA PHE A 136 -9.21 0.87 -2.94
C PHE A 136 -9.25 1.18 -1.44
N ASP A 137 -8.12 1.68 -0.94
CA ASP A 137 -7.92 1.87 0.49
C ASP A 137 -7.19 3.18 0.79
N PRO A 138 -7.74 4.04 1.66
CA PRO A 138 -8.99 3.85 2.41
C PRO A 138 -10.24 4.32 1.64
N ILE A 139 -11.40 3.80 2.04
CA ILE A 139 -12.71 4.45 1.84
C ILE A 139 -12.84 5.52 2.92
N ILE A 140 -13.12 6.76 2.52
CA ILE A 140 -13.22 7.90 3.44
C ILE A 140 -14.50 8.70 3.20
N LEU A 141 -15.17 9.08 4.29
CA LEU A 141 -16.26 10.06 4.30
C LEU A 141 -15.77 11.31 5.02
N TYR A 142 -16.16 12.47 4.51
CA TYR A 142 -15.76 13.76 5.07
C TYR A 142 -16.73 14.86 4.64
N LYS A 143 -16.65 16.02 5.28
CA LYS A 143 -17.28 17.27 4.81
C LYS A 143 -16.29 18.42 4.87
N ARG A 144 -16.56 19.51 4.15
CA ARG A 144 -15.81 20.75 4.39
C ARG A 144 -16.31 21.40 5.67
N LYS A 145 -15.54 22.31 6.25
CA LYS A 145 -15.95 23.01 7.48
C LYS A 145 -17.11 23.99 7.27
N ASP A 146 -17.21 24.50 6.05
CA ASP A 146 -18.15 25.53 5.60
C ASP A 146 -19.39 24.96 4.91
N ASP A 147 -19.44 23.67 4.60
CA ASP A 147 -20.61 22.98 4.06
C ASP A 147 -21.09 21.83 4.96
N GLN A 148 -22.37 21.46 4.82
CA GLN A 148 -22.94 20.27 5.48
C GLN A 148 -22.95 19.05 4.56
N ILE A 149 -22.36 19.16 3.37
CA ILE A 149 -22.41 18.11 2.35
C ILE A 149 -21.37 17.05 2.67
N ILE A 150 -21.84 15.84 2.96
CA ILE A 150 -20.97 14.68 3.13
C ILE A 150 -20.49 14.21 1.77
N LYS A 151 -19.18 14.22 1.58
CA LYS A 151 -18.47 13.70 0.41
C LYS A 151 -17.78 12.38 0.75
N SER A 152 -17.46 11.64 -0.30
CA SER A 152 -16.62 10.43 -0.20
C SER A 152 -15.66 10.36 -1.38
N ASN A 153 -14.76 9.38 -1.37
CA ASN A 153 -13.92 9.06 -2.53
C ASN A 153 -14.54 7.96 -3.41
N LEU A 154 -15.86 7.74 -3.40
CA LEU A 154 -16.51 6.63 -4.11
C LEU A 154 -17.10 7.01 -5.49
N ASP A 155 -17.00 8.26 -5.90
CA ASP A 155 -17.62 8.81 -7.11
C ASP A 155 -17.12 8.17 -8.42
N LYS A 156 -15.89 7.67 -8.46
CA LYS A 156 -15.33 6.92 -9.60
C LYS A 156 -15.12 5.44 -9.30
N PHE A 157 -15.76 4.90 -8.26
CA PHE A 157 -15.52 3.52 -7.84
C PHE A 157 -15.79 2.51 -8.96
N GLU A 158 -16.98 2.54 -9.58
CA GLU A 158 -17.31 1.60 -10.66
C GLU A 158 -16.34 1.69 -11.85
N TYR A 159 -16.02 2.90 -12.30
CA TYR A 159 -15.06 3.14 -13.37
C TYR A 159 -13.67 2.54 -13.03
N ILE A 160 -13.22 2.66 -11.78
CA ILE A 160 -11.96 2.06 -11.34
C ILE A 160 -12.04 0.54 -11.35
N ILE A 161 -13.11 -0.04 -10.81
CA ILE A 161 -13.30 -1.51 -10.79
C ILE A 161 -13.33 -2.07 -12.21
N GLU A 162 -14.07 -1.44 -13.10
CA GLU A 162 -14.15 -1.82 -14.52
C GLU A 162 -12.76 -1.89 -15.15
N ASN A 163 -11.99 -0.80 -15.10
CA ASN A 163 -10.66 -0.73 -15.73
C ASN A 163 -9.67 -1.70 -15.08
N VAL A 164 -9.67 -1.82 -13.76
CA VAL A 164 -8.76 -2.73 -13.05
C VAL A 164 -9.11 -4.20 -13.33
N SER A 165 -10.39 -4.53 -13.40
CA SER A 165 -10.86 -5.89 -13.73
C SER A 165 -10.56 -6.28 -15.18
N ALA A 166 -10.63 -5.31 -16.11
CA ALA A 166 -10.28 -5.50 -17.52
C ALA A 166 -8.78 -5.82 -17.71
N LEU A 167 -7.92 -5.32 -16.82
CA LEU A 167 -6.49 -5.68 -16.76
C LEU A 167 -6.23 -7.04 -16.08
N GLY A 168 -7.28 -7.79 -15.72
CA GLY A 168 -7.17 -9.16 -15.23
C GLY A 168 -6.99 -9.31 -13.73
N LEU A 169 -7.01 -8.21 -12.95
CA LEU A 169 -7.03 -8.32 -11.49
C LEU A 169 -8.42 -8.78 -11.01
N LYS A 170 -8.41 -9.66 -10.01
CA LYS A 170 -9.62 -10.32 -9.49
C LYS A 170 -9.87 -10.05 -8.00
N GLU A 171 -8.96 -9.34 -7.35
CA GLU A 171 -9.03 -9.07 -5.91
C GLU A 171 -8.77 -7.60 -5.64
N MET A 172 -9.56 -7.02 -4.73
CA MET A 172 -9.41 -5.65 -4.24
C MET A 172 -9.36 -5.64 -2.72
N THR A 173 -8.28 -5.09 -2.18
CA THR A 173 -8.21 -4.76 -0.75
C THR A 173 -8.86 -3.41 -0.47
N PHE A 174 -9.66 -3.32 0.60
CA PHE A 174 -10.23 -2.06 1.08
C PHE A 174 -10.20 -1.97 2.61
N SER A 175 -10.38 -0.76 3.14
CA SER A 175 -10.78 -0.54 4.53
C SER A 175 -11.47 0.82 4.65
N PHE A 176 -12.33 1.00 5.67
CA PHE A 176 -12.79 2.35 6.04
C PHE A 176 -11.68 3.06 6.83
N ALA A 177 -11.43 4.34 6.50
CA ALA A 177 -10.43 5.16 7.14
C ALA A 177 -10.60 5.16 8.67
N THR A 178 -9.57 4.78 9.41
CA THR A 178 -9.56 4.93 10.87
C THR A 178 -9.19 6.36 11.24
N ILE A 179 -10.10 7.06 11.92
CA ILE A 179 -9.95 8.49 12.23
C ILE A 179 -9.19 8.67 13.56
N TYR A 180 -7.87 8.57 13.50
CA TYR A 180 -7.01 8.89 14.65
C TYR A 180 -6.98 10.40 14.94
N SER A 181 -6.71 10.80 16.18
CA SER A 181 -6.63 12.22 16.59
C SER A 181 -5.67 13.04 15.70
N LYS A 182 -4.53 12.46 15.32
CA LYS A 182 -3.58 13.05 14.37
C LYS A 182 -4.20 13.31 12.99
N VAL A 183 -4.98 12.36 12.46
CA VAL A 183 -5.62 12.47 11.15
C VAL A 183 -6.70 13.55 11.20
N TYR A 184 -7.55 13.49 12.23
CA TYR A 184 -8.59 14.48 12.49
C TYR A 184 -8.02 15.90 12.57
N ASN A 185 -7.00 16.12 13.40
CA ASN A 185 -6.39 17.44 13.57
C ASN A 185 -5.75 17.98 12.27
N ARG A 186 -5.13 17.11 11.46
CA ARG A 186 -4.52 17.51 10.19
C ARG A 186 -5.56 17.86 9.13
N LEU A 187 -6.63 17.08 9.02
CA LEU A 187 -7.72 17.36 8.09
C LEU A 187 -8.46 18.64 8.49
N GLN A 188 -8.71 18.83 9.79
CA GLN A 188 -9.32 20.05 10.31
C GLN A 188 -8.51 21.31 9.96
N LYS A 189 -7.18 21.26 10.11
CA LYS A 189 -6.30 22.38 9.71
C LYS A 189 -6.35 22.68 8.22
N ARG A 190 -6.72 21.70 7.40
CA ARG A 190 -6.89 21.83 5.95
C ARG A 190 -8.33 22.17 5.54
N GLY A 191 -9.23 22.45 6.49
CA GLY A 191 -10.62 22.79 6.18
C GLY A 191 -11.59 21.60 6.07
N TYR A 192 -11.17 20.39 6.47
CA TYR A 192 -11.98 19.17 6.32
C TYR A 192 -12.29 18.51 7.65
N ILE A 193 -13.48 17.92 7.77
CA ILE A 193 -13.88 17.12 8.94
C ILE A 193 -14.09 15.68 8.45
N PRO A 194 -13.21 14.73 8.82
CA PRO A 194 -13.43 13.32 8.51
C PRO A 194 -14.58 12.77 9.35
N ILE A 195 -15.33 11.84 8.78
CA ILE A 195 -16.49 11.20 9.40
C ILE A 195 -16.23 9.70 9.46
N ASP A 196 -16.34 9.13 10.67
CA ASP A 196 -16.39 7.67 10.82
C ASP A 196 -17.85 7.22 10.84
N PRO A 197 -18.37 6.61 9.76
CA PRO A 197 -19.77 6.20 9.71
C PRO A 197 -20.07 5.07 10.70
N PRO A 198 -21.30 5.00 11.24
CA PRO A 198 -21.73 3.88 12.06
C PRO A 198 -21.71 2.57 11.26
N LEU A 199 -21.63 1.43 11.96
CA LEU A 199 -21.52 0.10 11.34
C LEU A 199 -22.64 -0.18 10.34
N THR A 200 -23.87 0.25 10.63
CA THR A 200 -25.03 0.10 9.73
C THR A 200 -24.80 0.81 8.41
N LYS A 201 -24.32 2.06 8.43
CA LYS A 201 -24.01 2.83 7.22
C LYS A 201 -22.81 2.25 6.46
N LYS A 202 -21.78 1.74 7.17
CA LYS A 202 -20.67 1.01 6.54
C LYS A 202 -21.18 -0.21 5.76
N LYS A 203 -22.09 -1.00 6.34
CA LYS A 203 -22.69 -2.16 5.68
C LYS A 203 -23.55 -1.77 4.47
N GLU A 204 -24.31 -0.69 4.55
CA GLU A 204 -25.08 -0.15 3.42
C GLU A 204 -24.16 0.22 2.26
N ILE A 205 -23.10 1.01 2.52
CA ILE A 205 -22.10 1.37 1.51
C ILE A 205 -21.49 0.12 0.90
N LEU A 206 -21.08 -0.85 1.73
CA LEU A 206 -20.48 -2.08 1.24
C LEU A 206 -21.41 -2.92 0.37
N ASN A 207 -22.72 -2.93 0.63
CA ASN A 207 -23.66 -3.63 -0.24
C ASN A 207 -23.64 -3.06 -1.66
N SER A 208 -23.67 -1.73 -1.79
CA SER A 208 -23.57 -1.08 -3.11
C SER A 208 -22.22 -1.34 -3.78
N LEU A 209 -21.11 -1.34 -3.03
CA LEU A 209 -19.80 -1.66 -3.59
C LEU A 209 -19.69 -3.13 -4.02
N LEU A 210 -20.32 -4.05 -3.28
CA LEU A 210 -20.35 -5.48 -3.62
C LEU A 210 -21.13 -5.73 -4.90
N GLU A 211 -22.25 -5.05 -5.14
CA GLU A 211 -23.02 -5.17 -6.39
C GLU A 211 -22.15 -4.82 -7.61
N ILE A 212 -21.42 -3.70 -7.52
CA ILE A 212 -20.46 -3.28 -8.54
C ILE A 212 -19.33 -4.31 -8.67
N CYS A 213 -18.72 -4.73 -7.58
CA CYS A 213 -17.62 -5.69 -7.62
C CYS A 213 -18.05 -7.04 -8.22
N ASN A 214 -19.26 -7.52 -7.91
CA ASN A 214 -19.81 -8.76 -8.45
C ASN A 214 -20.04 -8.67 -9.97
N LYS A 215 -20.55 -7.53 -10.47
CA LYS A 215 -20.70 -7.26 -11.90
C LYS A 215 -19.39 -7.42 -12.68
N TYR A 216 -18.26 -7.08 -12.06
CA TYR A 216 -16.93 -7.15 -12.66
C TYR A 216 -16.07 -8.34 -12.16
N HIS A 217 -16.68 -9.30 -11.45
CA HIS A 217 -16.00 -10.46 -10.86
C HIS A 217 -14.76 -10.10 -10.00
N MET A 218 -14.88 -9.01 -9.23
CA MET A 218 -13.85 -8.52 -8.32
C MET A 218 -14.16 -8.98 -6.88
N GLN A 219 -13.28 -9.79 -6.28
CA GLN A 219 -13.41 -10.23 -4.90
C GLN A 219 -12.93 -9.12 -3.94
N MET A 220 -13.79 -8.73 -2.99
CA MET A 220 -13.43 -7.76 -1.96
C MET A 220 -12.74 -8.43 -0.75
N GLU A 221 -11.68 -7.79 -0.26
CA GLU A 221 -10.94 -8.19 0.94
C GLU A 221 -10.79 -7.02 1.93
N GLY A 222 -11.25 -7.20 3.16
CA GLY A 222 -11.20 -6.19 4.21
C GLY A 222 -9.88 -6.22 4.99
N CYS A 223 -9.14 -5.11 5.01
CA CYS A 223 -7.94 -4.98 5.82
C CYS A 223 -8.27 -4.52 7.24
N CYS A 224 -8.21 -5.47 8.19
CA CYS A 224 -8.41 -5.22 9.63
C CYS A 224 -9.78 -4.60 9.94
N GLN A 225 -10.83 -5.17 9.32
CA GLN A 225 -12.23 -4.76 9.48
C GLN A 225 -13.08 -5.96 9.95
N PRO A 226 -12.80 -6.53 11.14
CA PRO A 226 -13.42 -7.79 11.58
C PRO A 226 -14.95 -7.75 11.60
N ALA A 227 -15.56 -6.60 11.94
CA ALA A 227 -17.02 -6.45 11.94
C ALA A 227 -17.68 -6.41 10.55
N LEU A 228 -16.86 -6.37 9.49
CA LEU A 228 -17.29 -6.30 8.08
C LEU A 228 -16.86 -7.54 7.29
N ILE A 229 -15.99 -8.37 7.87
CA ILE A 229 -15.57 -9.67 7.33
C ILE A 229 -16.70 -10.68 7.62
N ASP A 230 -16.82 -11.71 6.76
CA ASP A 230 -17.88 -12.74 6.77
C ASP A 230 -19.28 -12.22 6.37
N ASN A 231 -19.41 -10.94 6.04
CA ASN A 231 -20.60 -10.43 5.38
C ASN A 231 -20.50 -10.68 3.87
N LYS A 232 -21.44 -11.45 3.31
CA LYS A 232 -21.63 -11.61 1.85
C LYS A 232 -20.35 -11.99 1.08
N GLY A 233 -19.45 -12.78 1.69
CA GLY A 233 -18.24 -13.28 1.04
C GLY A 233 -17.01 -12.36 1.12
N ILE A 234 -17.02 -11.27 1.89
CA ILE A 234 -15.82 -10.44 2.12
C ILE A 234 -14.80 -11.22 2.97
N LYS A 235 -13.58 -11.39 2.44
CA LYS A 235 -12.49 -12.09 3.11
C LYS A 235 -11.58 -11.14 3.90
N GLN A 236 -10.81 -11.68 4.84
CA GLN A 236 -9.73 -10.94 5.49
C GLN A 236 -8.58 -10.71 4.50
N ALA A 237 -8.16 -9.45 4.33
CA ALA A 237 -7.01 -9.12 3.49
C ALA A 237 -5.67 -9.45 4.18
N LEU A 238 -4.70 -9.86 3.36
CA LEU A 238 -3.29 -10.04 3.70
C LEU A 238 -2.44 -9.15 2.79
N CYS A 239 -2.26 -7.88 3.15
CA CYS A 239 -1.52 -6.93 2.31
C CYS A 239 -0.02 -7.30 2.15
N ILE A 240 0.55 -8.11 3.05
CA ILE A 240 1.84 -8.78 2.80
C ILE A 240 1.60 -10.26 3.02
N ASP A 241 1.11 -10.94 1.97
CA ASP A 241 0.78 -12.35 2.03
C ASP A 241 2.01 -13.20 1.72
N ALA A 242 2.47 -13.94 2.72
CA ALA A 242 3.59 -14.86 2.57
C ALA A 242 3.33 -15.89 1.46
N ASN A 243 2.11 -16.41 1.28
CA ASN A 243 1.79 -17.38 0.24
C ASN A 243 1.87 -16.77 -1.16
N LYS A 244 1.39 -15.53 -1.34
CA LYS A 244 1.56 -14.80 -2.61
C LYS A 244 3.05 -14.58 -2.90
N ILE A 245 3.81 -14.15 -1.90
CA ILE A 245 5.25 -13.94 -2.05
C ILE A 245 6.00 -15.24 -2.36
N GLU A 246 5.68 -16.37 -1.71
CA GLU A 246 6.27 -17.68 -2.01
C GLU A 246 6.09 -18.06 -3.49
N ARG A 247 4.90 -17.80 -4.05
CA ARG A 247 4.62 -18.04 -5.48
C ARG A 247 5.42 -17.13 -6.39
N LEU A 248 5.65 -15.88 -5.99
CA LEU A 248 6.44 -14.91 -6.76
C LEU A 248 7.93 -15.25 -6.78
N ILE A 249 8.50 -15.69 -5.65
CA ILE A 249 9.94 -15.93 -5.53
C ILE A 249 10.36 -17.39 -5.75
N GLY A 250 9.39 -18.32 -5.82
CA GLY A 250 9.63 -19.75 -5.99
C GLY A 250 10.26 -20.45 -4.78
N GLU A 251 10.15 -19.86 -3.58
CA GLU A 251 10.77 -20.37 -2.36
C GLU A 251 9.88 -20.17 -1.14
N LYS A 252 10.05 -21.06 -0.14
CA LYS A 252 9.39 -20.93 1.15
C LYS A 252 9.97 -19.77 1.97
N ILE A 253 9.08 -19.10 2.69
CA ILE A 253 9.41 -18.05 3.66
C ILE A 253 8.64 -18.26 4.96
N GLN A 254 9.16 -17.70 6.04
CA GLN A 254 8.52 -17.82 7.34
C GLN A 254 7.18 -17.08 7.36
N LYS A 255 6.13 -17.77 7.83
CA LYS A 255 4.77 -17.25 7.90
C LYS A 255 4.49 -16.77 9.33
N ILE A 256 5.12 -15.66 9.71
CA ILE A 256 4.90 -15.02 11.02
C ILE A 256 4.19 -13.70 10.78
N LYS A 257 3.20 -13.41 11.63
CA LYS A 257 2.58 -12.10 11.75
C LYS A 257 3.63 -11.03 12.07
N ASP A 258 3.64 -9.93 11.32
CA ASP A 258 4.56 -8.82 11.59
C ASP A 258 4.31 -8.19 12.97
N THR A 259 5.39 -7.88 13.68
CA THR A 259 5.33 -7.28 15.01
C THR A 259 4.82 -5.84 14.95
N GLY A 260 3.93 -5.47 15.87
CA GLY A 260 3.36 -4.11 15.93
C GLY A 260 2.18 -3.87 14.98
N GLN A 261 1.69 -4.92 14.31
CA GLN A 261 0.45 -4.85 13.54
C GLN A 261 -0.79 -4.84 14.45
N ARG A 262 -1.89 -4.26 13.95
CA ARG A 262 -3.17 -4.22 14.68
C ARG A 262 -3.67 -5.64 15.00
N LYS A 263 -4.46 -5.79 16.07
CA LYS A 263 -4.99 -7.09 16.53
C LYS A 263 -5.66 -7.88 15.39
N GLY A 264 -6.50 -7.22 14.58
CA GLY A 264 -7.18 -7.81 13.42
C GLY A 264 -6.41 -7.76 12.09
N CYS A 265 -5.13 -7.38 12.08
CA CYS A 265 -4.30 -7.48 10.87
C CYS A 265 -3.83 -8.92 10.68
N GLY A 266 -3.89 -9.41 9.44
CA GLY A 266 -3.37 -10.74 9.08
C GLY A 266 -1.94 -10.74 8.51
N CYS A 267 -1.34 -9.56 8.28
CA CYS A 267 0.05 -9.44 7.81
C CYS A 267 1.06 -9.71 8.93
#